data_AF-A0A4Q3X3D8-F1
#
_entry.id   AF-A0A4Q3X3D8-F1
#
_cell.length_a   1.000
_cell.length_b   1.000
_cell.length_c   1.000
_cell.angle_alpha   90.00
_cell.angle_beta   90.00
_cell.angle_gamma   90.00
#
_symmetry.space_group_name_H-M   'P 1'
#
loop_
_entity.id
_entity.type
_entity.pdbx_description
1 polymer ?
#
loop_
_entity_poly.entity_id
_entity_poly.type
_entity_poly.pdbx_seq_one_letter_code
_entity_poly.pdbx_strand_id
1 'polypeptide(L)'
;MPDASKPRFRTIIHVDLDAFFCAVEEQHDPSLKGKAFAVGGSPDGRGVVASCSYLARSFGVRSAMSMATAIRLCPDLQVVSVRHSEYSVVSRKVMALLRDWTDQVQQISIDEAFLDVTPLVNGEKFGYDIARDIQDQVLSELGLSCS
;
A
#
# COMPACT_ATOMS: atom_id res chain seq x y z
N MET A 1 -32.08 12.92 -24.68
CA MET A 1 -30.92 12.38 -25.41
C MET A 1 -29.84 12.12 -24.37
N PRO A 2 -29.26 10.90 -24.27
CA PRO A 2 -28.08 10.72 -23.45
C PRO A 2 -26.99 11.63 -24.00
N ASP A 3 -26.34 12.36 -23.10
CA ASP A 3 -25.26 13.30 -23.40
C ASP A 3 -24.09 12.56 -24.06
N ALA A 4 -23.86 12.83 -25.35
CA ALA A 4 -22.83 12.19 -26.15
C ALA A 4 -21.40 12.55 -25.71
N SER A 5 -21.24 13.46 -24.73
CA SER A 5 -19.94 13.82 -24.16
C SER A 5 -19.47 12.88 -23.06
N LYS A 6 -20.35 12.02 -22.50
CA LYS A 6 -19.95 11.10 -21.43
C LYS A 6 -19.41 9.79 -22.00
N PRO A 7 -18.20 9.35 -21.58
CA PRO A 7 -17.63 8.07 -21.98
C PRO A 7 -18.59 6.93 -21.65
N ARG A 8 -18.76 6.02 -22.61
CA ARG A 8 -19.77 4.94 -22.56
C ARG A 8 -19.48 3.89 -21.48
N PHE A 9 -18.24 3.82 -21.00
CA PHE A 9 -17.79 2.94 -19.94
C PHE A 9 -16.89 3.71 -18.97
N ARG A 10 -16.98 3.39 -17.68
CA ARG A 10 -16.07 3.93 -16.67
C ARG A 10 -14.79 3.11 -16.60
N THR A 11 -13.68 3.78 -16.38
CA THR A 11 -12.39 3.17 -16.08
C THR A 11 -12.01 3.54 -14.65
N ILE A 12 -12.09 2.55 -13.77
CA ILE A 12 -11.79 2.70 -12.35
C ILE A 12 -10.51 1.95 -12.04
N ILE A 13 -9.56 2.64 -11.40
CA ILE A 13 -8.32 2.04 -10.89
C ILE A 13 -8.49 1.84 -9.38
N HIS A 14 -8.06 0.68 -8.89
CA HIS A 14 -7.82 0.44 -7.48
C HIS A 14 -6.32 0.51 -7.25
N VAL A 15 -5.88 1.25 -6.23
CA VAL A 15 -4.48 1.32 -5.81
C VAL A 15 -4.39 0.76 -4.40
N ASP A 16 -3.48 -0.18 -4.19
CA ASP A 16 -3.15 -0.80 -2.90
C ASP A 16 -1.64 -0.73 -2.65
N LEU A 17 -1.21 -0.12 -1.53
CA LEU A 17 0.22 0.02 -1.21
C LEU A 17 0.81 -1.29 -0.65
N ASP A 18 1.90 -1.75 -1.28
CA ASP A 18 2.55 -3.01 -0.96
C ASP A 18 3.13 -3.03 0.46
N ALA A 19 2.64 -3.99 1.27
CA ALA A 19 3.13 -4.22 2.62
C ALA A 19 3.29 -2.91 3.43
N PHE A 20 2.35 -1.97 3.26
CA PHE A 20 2.52 -0.55 3.54
C PHE A 20 3.27 -0.21 4.83
N PHE A 21 2.88 -0.76 5.98
CA PHE A 21 3.57 -0.44 7.24
C PHE A 21 5.03 -0.90 7.22
N CYS A 22 5.35 -2.06 6.65
CA CYS A 22 6.73 -2.51 6.51
C CYS A 22 7.52 -1.60 5.56
N ALA A 23 6.93 -1.16 4.46
CA ALA A 23 7.58 -0.24 3.53
C ALA A 23 7.92 1.10 4.22
N VAL A 24 7.00 1.65 5.04
CA VAL A 24 7.26 2.85 5.84
C VAL A 24 8.36 2.62 6.89
N GLU A 25 8.34 1.47 7.56
CA GLU A 25 9.38 1.10 8.52
C GLU A 25 10.77 0.96 7.87
N GLU A 26 10.86 0.38 6.67
CA GLU A 26 12.12 0.29 5.90
C GLU A 26 12.66 1.64 5.41
N GLN A 27 11.78 2.61 5.20
CA GLN A 27 12.19 3.99 4.91
C GLN A 27 12.74 4.69 6.15
N HIS A 28 12.14 4.42 7.32
CA HIS A 28 12.57 5.01 8.58
C HIS A 28 13.85 4.36 9.12
N ASP A 29 13.94 3.04 9.06
CA ASP A 29 15.12 2.26 9.44
C ASP A 29 15.57 1.39 8.24
N PRO A 30 16.52 1.90 7.44
CA PRO A 30 17.07 1.17 6.30
C PRO A 30 17.72 -0.18 6.68
N SER A 31 18.04 -0.40 7.96
CA SER A 31 18.60 -1.68 8.41
C SER A 31 17.60 -2.83 8.37
N LEU A 32 16.29 -2.56 8.25
CA LEU A 32 15.24 -3.56 8.12
C LEU A 32 15.15 -4.16 6.71
N LYS A 33 15.69 -3.46 5.70
CA LYS A 33 15.60 -3.89 4.30
C LYS A 33 16.21 -5.28 4.11
N GLY A 34 15.45 -6.17 3.47
CA GLY A 34 15.86 -7.55 3.21
C GLY A 34 15.88 -8.46 4.43
N LYS A 35 15.40 -8.01 5.60
CA LYS A 35 15.27 -8.84 6.81
C LYS A 35 13.84 -9.36 6.96
N ALA A 36 13.70 -10.47 7.67
CA ALA A 36 12.40 -10.97 8.09
C ALA A 36 11.94 -10.18 9.31
N PHE A 37 10.97 -9.28 9.09
CA PHE A 37 10.33 -8.55 10.18
C PHE A 37 8.81 -8.42 9.98
N ALA A 38 8.13 -8.14 11.08
CA ALA A 38 6.70 -7.88 11.14
C ALA A 38 6.41 -6.65 12.00
N VAL A 39 5.45 -5.84 11.55
CA VAL A 39 4.90 -4.73 12.31
C VAL A 39 3.67 -5.23 13.06
N GLY A 40 3.58 -5.00 14.36
CA GLY A 40 2.42 -5.48 15.12
C GLY A 40 2.55 -5.34 16.63
N GLY A 41 1.64 -6.02 17.34
CA GLY A 41 1.65 -6.09 18.80
C GLY A 41 2.66 -7.10 19.34
N SER A 42 3.06 -6.96 20.61
CA SER A 42 4.04 -7.83 21.28
C SER A 42 3.67 -9.32 21.24
N PRO A 43 4.63 -10.24 21.07
CA PRO A 43 4.42 -11.68 21.13
C PRO A 43 4.07 -12.20 22.53
N ASP A 44 4.45 -11.49 23.59
CA ASP A 44 4.21 -11.90 24.99
C ASP A 44 2.75 -11.67 25.42
N GLY A 45 1.96 -10.99 24.58
CA GLY A 45 0.55 -10.71 24.81
C GLY A 45 -0.35 -11.28 23.72
N ARG A 46 -1.48 -10.60 23.49
CA ARG A 46 -2.42 -10.92 22.39
C ARG A 46 -2.08 -10.16 21.11
N GLY A 47 -0.79 -9.93 20.86
CA GLY A 47 -0.33 -9.19 19.69
C GLY A 47 -0.66 -9.91 18.39
N VAL A 48 -0.94 -9.13 17.35
CA VAL A 48 -1.19 -9.59 15.99
C VAL A 48 -0.26 -8.89 15.02
N VAL A 49 0.05 -9.56 13.90
CA VAL A 49 0.78 -9.00 12.78
C VAL A 49 -0.13 -8.04 12.03
N ALA A 50 0.21 -6.76 12.02
CA ALA A 50 -0.47 -5.75 11.21
C ALA A 50 0.02 -5.78 9.74
N SER A 51 1.34 -5.91 9.55
CA SER A 51 1.98 -6.09 8.26
C SER A 51 3.26 -6.90 8.43
N CYS A 52 3.75 -7.53 7.36
CA CYS A 52 5.01 -8.27 7.38
C CYS A 52 5.78 -8.11 6.07
N SER A 53 7.10 -8.09 6.19
CA SER A 53 8.06 -8.07 5.08
C SER A 53 7.87 -9.24 4.13
N TYR A 54 8.25 -9.08 2.86
CA TYR A 54 8.18 -10.16 1.88
C TYR A 54 9.01 -11.38 2.29
N LEU A 55 10.15 -11.17 2.95
CA LEU A 55 10.95 -12.29 3.47
C LEU A 55 10.19 -13.05 4.58
N ALA A 56 9.56 -12.34 5.53
CA ALA A 56 8.69 -12.99 6.52
C ALA A 56 7.51 -13.73 5.86
N ARG A 57 6.93 -13.20 4.77
CA ARG A 57 5.88 -13.88 4.00
C ARG A 57 6.38 -15.21 3.40
N SER A 58 7.63 -15.31 2.98
CA SER A 58 8.18 -16.58 2.48
C SER A 58 8.20 -17.69 3.54
N PHE A 59 8.33 -17.32 4.83
CA PHE A 59 8.23 -18.24 5.97
C PHE A 59 6.78 -18.52 6.41
N GLY A 60 5.79 -18.00 5.70
CA GLY A 60 4.37 -18.21 6.00
C GLY A 60 3.77 -17.20 6.98
N VAL A 61 4.52 -16.18 7.41
CA VAL A 61 3.95 -15.08 8.23
C VAL A 61 2.95 -14.28 7.38
N ARG A 62 1.80 -13.93 7.96
CA ARG A 62 0.72 -13.21 7.28
C ARG A 62 0.12 -12.15 8.21
N SER A 63 -0.48 -11.12 7.63
CA SER A 63 -1.29 -10.15 8.40
C SER A 63 -2.45 -10.85 9.13
N ALA A 64 -2.90 -10.25 10.23
CA ALA A 64 -3.89 -10.78 11.18
C ALA A 64 -3.49 -12.09 11.91
N MET A 65 -2.32 -12.66 11.62
CA MET A 65 -1.76 -13.79 12.39
C MET A 65 -1.38 -13.35 13.80
N SER A 66 -1.54 -14.22 14.81
CA SER A 66 -1.01 -13.94 16.15
C SER A 66 0.52 -13.84 16.11
N MET A 67 1.08 -12.84 16.79
CA MET A 67 2.53 -12.58 16.75
C MET A 67 3.32 -13.76 17.31
N ALA A 68 2.81 -14.45 18.33
CA ALA A 68 3.40 -15.69 18.84
C ALA A 68 3.47 -16.80 17.77
N THR A 69 2.49 -16.90 16.87
CA THR A 69 2.55 -17.85 15.74
C THR A 69 3.55 -17.41 14.70
N ALA A 70 3.62 -16.10 14.41
CA ALA A 70 4.59 -15.56 13.46
C ALA A 70 6.03 -15.86 13.89
N ILE A 71 6.37 -15.70 15.17
CA ILE A 71 7.68 -16.06 15.73
C ILE A 71 7.94 -17.57 15.64
N ARG A 72 6.94 -18.42 15.86
CA ARG A 72 7.12 -19.87 15.69
C ARG A 72 7.42 -20.26 14.24
N LEU A 73 6.84 -19.56 13.26
CA LEU A 73 7.11 -19.78 11.83
C LEU A 73 8.47 -19.23 11.40
N CYS A 74 8.89 -18.12 12.00
CA CYS A 74 10.16 -17.46 11.72
C CYS A 74 10.83 -17.09 13.05
N PRO A 75 11.68 -17.97 13.63
CA PRO A 75 12.29 -17.74 14.95
C PRO A 75 13.13 -16.46 15.04
N ASP A 76 13.74 -16.05 13.93
CA ASP A 76 14.54 -14.81 13.82
C ASP A 76 13.71 -13.58 13.43
N LEU A 77 12.37 -13.66 13.47
CA LEU A 77 11.48 -12.58 13.09
C LEU A 77 11.65 -11.36 14.01
N GLN A 78 12.02 -10.24 13.41
CA GLN A 78 12.08 -8.97 14.13
C GLN A 78 10.66 -8.39 14.29
N VAL A 79 10.28 -8.03 15.52
CA VAL A 79 8.98 -7.43 15.81
C VAL A 79 9.14 -5.93 15.98
N VAL A 80 8.48 -5.17 15.11
CA VAL A 80 8.47 -3.71 15.13
C VAL A 80 7.12 -3.22 15.69
N SER A 81 7.17 -2.33 16.67
CA SER A 81 5.96 -1.76 17.27
C SER A 81 5.27 -0.78 16.30
N VAL A 82 3.95 -0.77 16.33
CA VAL A 82 3.11 0.03 15.42
C VAL A 82 3.28 1.54 15.67
N ARG A 83 3.53 2.31 14.60
CA ARG A 83 3.63 3.79 14.63
C ARG A 83 2.55 4.44 13.77
N HIS A 84 1.29 4.32 14.20
CA HIS A 84 0.13 4.78 13.43
C HIS A 84 0.19 6.23 12.94
N SER A 85 0.79 7.14 13.71
CA SER A 85 0.95 8.55 13.32
C SER A 85 1.79 8.69 12.06
N GLU A 86 2.92 7.97 11.98
CA GLU A 86 3.84 8.00 10.85
C GLU A 86 3.16 7.44 9.59
N TYR A 87 2.47 6.31 9.73
CA TYR A 87 1.76 5.68 8.61
C TYR A 87 0.67 6.62 8.06
N SER A 88 0.00 7.35 8.95
CA SER A 88 -1.03 8.32 8.55
C SER A 88 -0.43 9.52 7.81
N VAL A 89 0.78 9.97 8.19
CA VAL A 89 1.50 11.04 7.48
C VAL A 89 1.85 10.59 6.07
N VAL A 90 2.39 9.38 5.92
CA VAL A 90 2.78 8.86 4.60
C VAL A 90 1.55 8.59 3.72
N SER A 91 0.50 8.02 4.28
CA SER A 91 -0.79 7.83 3.59
C SER A 91 -1.33 9.14 3.01
N ARG A 92 -1.32 10.22 3.79
CA ARG A 92 -1.76 11.54 3.29
C ARG A 92 -0.93 12.03 2.10
N LYS A 93 0.37 11.73 2.05
CA LYS A 93 1.21 12.09 0.90
C LYS A 93 0.82 11.31 -0.35
N VAL A 94 0.61 9.99 -0.21
CA VAL A 94 0.13 9.14 -1.30
C VAL A 94 -1.23 9.63 -1.80
N MET A 95 -2.18 9.86 -0.89
CA MET A 95 -3.53 10.30 -1.25
C MET A 95 -3.55 11.70 -1.87
N ALA A 96 -2.60 12.58 -1.51
CA ALA A 96 -2.42 13.86 -2.18
C ALA A 96 -1.93 13.67 -3.62
N LEU A 97 -0.89 12.84 -3.83
CA LEU A 97 -0.37 12.51 -5.16
C LEU A 97 -1.46 11.88 -6.05
N LEU A 98 -2.26 10.96 -5.51
CA LEU A 98 -3.38 10.36 -6.25
C LEU A 98 -4.45 11.40 -6.66
N ARG A 99 -4.65 12.46 -5.86
CA ARG A 99 -5.59 13.55 -6.18
C ARG A 99 -5.06 14.51 -7.25
N ASP A 100 -3.76 14.49 -7.54
CA ASP A 100 -3.21 15.24 -8.67
C ASP A 100 -3.57 14.58 -10.02
N TRP A 101 -3.92 13.29 -10.03
CA TRP A 101 -4.39 12.58 -11.23
C TRP A 101 -5.86 12.85 -11.54
N THR A 102 -6.73 12.85 -10.53
CA THR A 102 -8.17 13.03 -10.68
C THR A 102 -8.77 13.59 -9.39
N ASP A 103 -9.83 14.37 -9.49
CA ASP A 103 -10.60 14.83 -8.32
C ASP A 103 -11.47 13.71 -7.74
N GLN A 104 -11.76 12.67 -8.53
CA GLN A 104 -12.57 11.51 -8.17
C GLN A 104 -11.75 10.42 -7.46
N VAL A 105 -11.19 10.74 -6.29
CA VAL A 105 -10.48 9.78 -5.43
C VAL A 105 -11.28 9.44 -4.18
N GLN A 106 -11.59 8.16 -4.02
CA GLN A 106 -12.24 7.59 -2.84
C GLN A 106 -11.26 6.71 -2.06
N GLN A 107 -10.78 7.22 -0.92
CA GLN A 107 -9.94 6.47 0.00
C GLN A 107 -10.79 5.47 0.80
N ILE A 108 -10.36 4.20 0.86
CA ILE A 108 -11.04 3.11 1.57
C ILE A 108 -10.33 2.74 2.86
N SER A 109 -9.00 2.76 2.84
CA SER A 109 -8.15 2.48 4.00
C SER A 109 -6.96 3.45 4.03
N ILE A 110 -5.99 3.19 4.91
CA ILE A 110 -4.76 3.98 4.98
C ILE A 110 -3.84 3.76 3.76
N ASP A 111 -3.96 2.62 3.08
CA ASP A 111 -3.16 2.19 1.95
C ASP A 111 -3.96 1.96 0.66
N GLU A 112 -5.29 2.04 0.70
CA GLU A 112 -6.15 1.73 -0.45
C GLU A 112 -7.01 2.93 -0.90
N ALA A 113 -7.11 3.11 -2.22
CA ALA A 113 -8.02 4.07 -2.83
C ALA A 113 -8.52 3.62 -4.20
N PHE A 114 -9.74 4.06 -4.54
CA PHE A 114 -10.28 4.00 -5.90
C PHE A 114 -10.16 5.35 -6.59
N LEU A 115 -9.80 5.34 -7.87
CA LEU A 115 -9.70 6.51 -8.74
C LEU A 115 -10.60 6.30 -9.96
N ASP A 116 -11.48 7.27 -10.23
CA ASP A 116 -12.16 7.35 -11.54
C ASP A 116 -11.26 8.12 -12.52
N VAL A 117 -10.64 7.37 -13.43
CA VAL A 117 -9.74 7.90 -14.47
C VAL A 117 -10.40 7.94 -15.84
N THR A 118 -11.72 7.75 -15.90
CA THR A 118 -12.46 7.78 -17.17
C THR A 118 -12.18 9.05 -18.00
N PRO A 119 -12.04 10.26 -17.41
CA PRO A 119 -11.69 11.46 -18.18
C PRO A 119 -10.27 11.46 -18.78
N LEU A 120 -9.36 10.63 -18.24
CA LEU A 120 -7.96 10.58 -18.66
C LEU A 120 -7.73 9.57 -19.80
N VAL A 121 -8.64 8.60 -19.96
CA VAL A 121 -8.56 7.58 -21.00
C VAL A 121 -8.88 8.19 -22.36
N ASN A 122 -8.04 7.92 -23.35
CA ASN A 122 -8.19 8.38 -24.73
C ASN A 122 -7.65 7.34 -25.73
N GLY A 123 -7.54 7.70 -27.01
CA GLY A 123 -7.07 6.79 -28.06
C GLY A 123 -5.62 6.34 -27.95
N GLU A 124 -4.83 6.97 -27.07
CA GLU A 124 -3.40 6.72 -26.87
C GLU A 124 -3.06 6.23 -25.45
N LYS A 125 -3.84 6.65 -24.44
CA LYS A 125 -3.70 6.21 -23.04
C LYS A 125 -4.92 5.45 -22.56
N PHE A 126 -4.71 4.21 -22.15
CA PHE A 126 -5.73 3.36 -21.53
C PHE A 126 -5.55 3.30 -20.00
N GLY A 127 -6.52 2.71 -19.31
CA GLY A 127 -6.47 2.57 -17.85
C GLY A 127 -5.22 1.85 -17.35
N TYR A 128 -4.67 0.91 -18.12
CA TYR A 128 -3.42 0.23 -17.80
C TYR A 128 -2.22 1.18 -17.82
N ASP A 129 -2.11 2.03 -18.84
CA ASP A 129 -1.01 2.99 -18.98
C ASP A 129 -1.06 4.02 -17.84
N ILE A 130 -2.26 4.49 -17.49
CA ILE A 130 -2.48 5.40 -16.36
C ILE A 130 -2.11 4.73 -15.03
N ALA A 131 -2.52 3.47 -14.82
CA ALA A 131 -2.14 2.73 -13.62
C ALA A 131 -0.62 2.57 -13.51
N ARG A 132 0.05 2.31 -14.64
CA ARG A 132 1.51 2.19 -14.68
C ARG A 132 2.21 3.52 -14.35
N ASP A 133 1.74 4.61 -14.95
CA ASP A 133 2.27 5.95 -14.65
C ASP A 133 2.09 6.29 -13.16
N ILE A 134 0.94 5.96 -12.56
CA ILE A 134 0.68 6.12 -11.12
C ILE A 134 1.68 5.30 -10.29
N GLN A 135 1.89 4.02 -10.62
CA GLN A 135 2.86 3.16 -9.93
C GLN A 135 4.26 3.75 -9.98
N ASP A 136 4.70 4.18 -11.17
CA ASP A 136 6.04 4.73 -11.36
C ASP A 136 6.21 6.08 -10.63
N GLN A 137 5.15 6.91 -10.57
CA GLN A 137 5.18 8.17 -9.82
C GLN A 137 5.20 7.94 -8.30
N VAL A 138 4.37 7.04 -7.77
CA VAL A 138 4.38 6.69 -6.33
C VAL A 138 5.75 6.13 -5.92
N LEU A 139 6.34 5.29 -6.76
CA LEU A 139 7.68 4.74 -6.50
C LEU A 139 8.77 5.81 -6.55
N SER A 140 8.77 6.67 -7.56
CA SER A 140 9.84 7.67 -7.74
C SER A 140 9.76 8.82 -6.73
N GLU A 141 8.57 9.30 -6.39
CA GLU A 141 8.39 10.44 -5.48
C GLU A 141 8.35 10.03 -4.00
N LEU A 142 7.74 8.89 -3.70
CA LEU A 142 7.48 8.48 -2.32
C LEU A 142 8.28 7.24 -1.90
N GLY A 143 8.97 6.58 -2.83
CA GLY A 143 9.76 5.38 -2.52
C GLY A 143 8.93 4.18 -2.07
N LEU A 144 7.65 4.14 -2.45
CA LEU A 144 6.70 3.08 -2.11
C LEU A 144 6.25 2.36 -3.38
N SER A 145 6.03 1.05 -3.30
CA SER A 145 5.39 0.30 -4.39
C SER A 145 3.90 0.12 -4.13
N CYS A 146 3.14 -0.07 -5.20
CA CYS A 146 1.71 -0.33 -5.14
C CYS A 146 1.26 -1.21 -6.31
N SER A 147 0.10 -1.85 -6.14
CA SER A 147 -0.56 -2.69 -7.14
C SER A 147 -1.91 -2.11 -7.57
#